data_AF-A0A6P8MB56-F1
#
_entry.id   AF-A0A6P8MB56-F1
#
_cell.length_a   1.000
_cell.length_b   1.000
_cell.length_c   1.000
_cell.angle_alpha   90.00
_cell.angle_beta   90.00
_cell.angle_gamma   90.00
#
_symmetry.space_group_name_H-M   'P 1'
#
loop_
_entity.id
_entity.type
_entity.pdbx_description
1 polymer ?
#
loop_
_entity_poly.entity_id
_entity_poly.type
_entity_poly.pdbx_seq_one_letter_code
_entity_poly.pdbx_strand_id
1 'polypeptide(L)'
;MEVARFHKYYRSYNSGPQWLLYQYLLADTKLRLMFNLGPQCGIVTFVTLLMMFILFIFMYRSQAAKAIISNQKVFLELQKEADKKIPRKKSMADIRPIYNCIHKHLQQTDVFQEKTKKMLCKERLELEILSSRINCINKLLKPEAQTEWRRSRLRKVYYRPINSAASK
;
A
#
# COMPACT_ATOMS: atom_id res chain seq x y z
N MET A 1 13.12 -69.94 25.09
CA MET A 1 12.92 -71.41 25.19
C MET A 1 12.31 -72.03 23.92
N GLU A 2 11.38 -71.34 23.25
CA GLU A 2 10.70 -71.86 22.04
C GLU A 2 11.62 -71.95 20.80
N VAL A 3 12.50 -70.98 20.58
CA VAL A 3 13.44 -70.97 19.44
C VAL A 3 14.37 -72.19 19.44
N ALA A 4 14.88 -72.59 20.61
CA ALA A 4 15.70 -73.79 20.77
C ALA A 4 14.90 -75.08 20.52
N ARG A 5 13.59 -75.07 20.82
CA ARG A 5 12.68 -76.19 20.58
C ARG A 5 12.39 -76.33 19.08
N PHE A 6 12.07 -75.25 18.38
CA PHE A 6 11.89 -75.28 16.92
C PHE A 6 13.15 -75.72 16.18
N HIS A 7 14.32 -75.25 16.63
CA HIS A 7 15.60 -75.66 16.07
C HIS A 7 15.91 -77.14 16.26
N LYS A 8 15.36 -77.81 17.29
CA LYS A 8 15.55 -79.25 17.51
C LYS A 8 14.66 -80.11 16.62
N TYR A 9 13.42 -79.70 16.37
CA TYR A 9 12.42 -80.52 15.65
C TYR A 9 12.37 -80.30 14.14
N TYR A 10 12.72 -79.11 13.66
CA TYR A 10 12.57 -78.73 12.25
C TYR A 10 13.90 -78.49 11.52
N ARG A 11 15.03 -78.86 12.13
CA ARG A 11 16.36 -78.78 11.52
C ARG A 11 16.53 -79.90 10.49
N SER A 12 16.00 -79.65 9.29
CA SER A 12 16.28 -80.44 8.10
C SER A 12 17.22 -79.65 7.18
N TYR A 13 18.25 -80.33 6.67
CA TYR A 13 19.19 -79.75 5.71
C TYR A 13 18.53 -79.68 4.32
N ASN A 14 18.39 -78.46 3.82
CA ASN A 14 18.02 -78.03 2.46
C ASN A 14 16.54 -78.16 1.99
N SER A 15 16.04 -76.99 1.55
CA SER A 15 15.03 -76.72 0.51
C SER A 15 13.72 -77.54 0.46
N GLY A 16 13.32 -78.18 1.56
CA GLY A 16 12.01 -78.83 1.69
C GLY A 16 10.91 -77.92 2.29
N PRO A 17 9.63 -78.32 2.21
CA PRO A 17 8.51 -77.58 2.82
C PRO A 17 8.67 -77.42 4.35
N GLN A 18 9.39 -78.35 4.99
CA GLN A 18 9.71 -78.32 6.41
C GLN A 18 10.68 -77.17 6.77
N TRP A 19 11.56 -76.79 5.83
CA TRP A 19 12.45 -75.63 5.98
C TRP A 19 11.67 -74.30 5.85
N LEU A 20 10.71 -74.23 4.92
CA LEU A 20 9.80 -73.08 4.82
C LEU A 20 8.97 -72.90 6.10
N LEU A 21 8.46 -74.01 6.65
CA LEU A 21 7.71 -74.00 7.92
C LEU A 21 8.60 -73.51 9.08
N TYR A 22 9.87 -73.93 9.11
CA TYR A 22 10.85 -73.48 10.09
C TYR A 22 11.12 -71.98 9.98
N GLN A 23 11.34 -71.46 8.77
CA GLN A 23 11.55 -70.03 8.53
C GLN A 23 10.33 -69.20 8.94
N TYR A 24 9.12 -69.69 8.63
CA TYR A 24 7.87 -69.04 9.04
C TYR A 24 7.72 -68.97 10.57
N LEU A 25 7.92 -70.08 11.28
CA LEU A 25 7.86 -70.12 12.76
C LEU A 25 8.94 -69.24 13.41
N LEU A 26 10.14 -69.21 12.84
CA LEU A 26 11.23 -68.34 13.30
C LEU A 26 10.89 -66.86 13.08
N ALA A 27 10.34 -66.50 11.92
CA ALA A 27 9.90 -65.13 11.63
C ALA A 27 8.75 -64.70 12.54
N ASP A 28 7.78 -65.59 12.80
CA ASP A 28 6.65 -65.35 13.70
C ASP A 28 7.12 -65.11 15.14
N THR A 29 8.04 -65.93 15.65
CA THR A 29 8.60 -65.73 17.00
C THR A 29 9.40 -64.43 17.12
N LYS A 30 10.17 -64.05 16.10
CA LYS A 30 10.88 -62.76 16.08
C LYS A 30 9.93 -61.56 16.05
N LEU A 31 8.88 -61.62 15.23
CA LEU A 31 7.87 -60.56 15.14
C LEU A 31 7.10 -60.42 16.46
N ARG A 32 6.69 -61.53 17.08
CA ARG A 32 6.04 -61.52 18.39
C ARG A 32 6.89 -60.85 19.46
N LEU A 33 8.20 -61.12 19.45
CA LEU A 33 9.15 -60.56 20.41
C LEU A 33 9.40 -59.07 20.15
N MET A 34 9.50 -58.63 18.89
CA MET A 34 9.65 -57.21 18.55
C MET A 34 8.43 -56.36 18.93
N PHE A 35 7.22 -56.92 18.82
CA PHE A 35 5.97 -56.21 19.08
C PHE A 35 5.34 -56.53 20.45
N ASN A 36 6.00 -57.32 21.31
CA ASN A 36 5.46 -57.82 22.59
C ASN A 36 4.06 -58.44 22.47
N LEU A 37 3.80 -59.16 21.38
CA LEU A 37 2.50 -59.79 21.10
C LEU A 37 2.40 -61.14 21.82
N GLY A 38 1.24 -61.41 22.43
CA GLY A 38 0.97 -62.69 23.11
C GLY A 38 1.00 -63.91 22.17
N PRO A 39 1.04 -65.14 22.72
CA PRO A 39 1.33 -66.39 22.00
C PRO A 39 0.35 -66.78 20.88
N GLN A 40 -0.74 -66.03 20.68
CA GLN A 40 -1.79 -66.31 19.69
C GLN A 40 -1.91 -65.26 18.57
N CYS A 41 -1.13 -64.17 18.59
CA CYS A 41 -1.47 -62.96 17.82
C CYS A 41 -0.30 -62.33 17.03
N GLY A 42 0.70 -63.08 16.56
CA GLY A 42 1.89 -62.53 15.89
C GLY A 42 1.66 -61.92 14.50
N ILE A 43 1.83 -62.72 13.45
CA ILE A 43 1.83 -62.22 12.06
C ILE A 43 0.46 -61.69 11.59
N VAL A 44 -0.64 -62.33 11.99
CA VAL A 44 -1.99 -61.97 11.51
C VAL A 44 -2.41 -60.57 11.97
N THR A 45 -2.07 -60.18 13.20
CA THR A 45 -2.38 -58.84 13.71
C THR A 45 -1.53 -57.78 13.03
N PHE A 46 -0.26 -58.07 12.76
CA PHE A 46 0.62 -57.15 12.02
C PHE A 46 0.12 -56.92 10.59
N VAL A 47 -0.24 -57.99 9.87
CA VAL A 47 -0.75 -57.90 8.50
C VAL A 47 -2.10 -57.15 8.47
N THR A 48 -3.00 -57.42 9.41
CA THR A 48 -4.29 -56.71 9.49
C THR A 48 -4.11 -55.24 9.82
N LEU A 49 -3.22 -54.86 10.73
CA LEU A 49 -2.89 -53.46 11.01
C LEU A 49 -2.32 -52.74 9.78
N LEU A 50 -1.43 -53.39 9.04
CA LEU A 50 -0.82 -52.82 7.84
C LEU A 50 -1.87 -52.60 6.74
N MET A 51 -2.79 -53.55 6.55
CA MET A 51 -3.92 -53.41 5.64
C MET A 51 -4.88 -52.28 6.06
N MET A 52 -5.19 -52.16 7.35
CA MET A 52 -6.00 -51.06 7.88
C MET A 52 -5.33 -49.70 7.66
N PHE A 53 -4.00 -49.62 7.81
CA PHE A 53 -3.24 -48.40 7.57
C PHE A 53 -3.27 -47.99 6.09
N ILE A 54 -3.12 -48.95 5.18
CA ILE A 54 -3.24 -48.72 3.73
C ILE A 54 -4.63 -48.21 3.37
N LEU A 55 -5.69 -48.84 3.90
CA LEU A 55 -7.07 -48.41 3.67
C LEU A 55 -7.32 -46.99 4.21
N PHE A 56 -6.78 -46.67 5.38
CA PHE A 56 -6.88 -45.35 5.97
C PHE A 56 -6.23 -44.27 5.09
N ILE A 57 -5.00 -44.51 4.61
CA ILE A 57 -4.30 -43.59 3.70
C ILE A 57 -5.10 -43.40 2.41
N PHE A 58 -5.63 -44.48 1.84
CA PHE A 58 -6.40 -44.42 0.59
C PHE A 58 -7.70 -43.61 0.75
N MET A 59 -8.45 -43.86 1.83
CA MET A 59 -9.66 -43.11 2.16
C MET A 59 -9.36 -41.62 2.40
N TYR A 60 -8.34 -41.32 3.19
CA TYR A 60 -7.92 -39.95 3.48
C TYR A 60 -7.52 -39.19 2.21
N ARG A 61 -6.75 -39.83 1.33
CA ARG A 61 -6.33 -39.24 0.04
C ARG A 61 -7.52 -38.99 -0.89
N SER A 62 -8.49 -39.90 -0.94
CA SER A 62 -9.71 -39.73 -1.74
C SER A 62 -10.55 -38.55 -1.25
N GLN A 63 -10.69 -38.41 0.06
CA GLN A 63 -11.46 -37.31 0.67
C GLN A 63 -10.74 -35.96 0.51
N ALA A 64 -9.41 -35.93 0.67
CA ALA A 64 -8.60 -34.75 0.41
C ALA A 64 -8.68 -34.29 -1.06
N ALA A 65 -8.64 -35.24 -2.01
CA ALA A 65 -8.78 -34.92 -3.44
C ALA A 65 -10.15 -34.29 -3.75
N LYS A 66 -11.24 -34.81 -3.18
CA LYS A 66 -12.59 -34.23 -3.33
C LYS A 66 -12.66 -32.82 -2.75
N ALA A 67 -12.06 -32.59 -1.58
CA ALA A 67 -12.02 -31.28 -0.94
C ALA A 67 -11.22 -30.25 -1.76
N ILE A 68 -10.10 -30.65 -2.37
CA ILE A 68 -9.31 -29.78 -3.25
C ILE A 68 -10.14 -29.36 -4.48
N ILE A 69 -10.84 -30.30 -5.11
CA ILE A 69 -11.67 -30.02 -6.29
C ILE A 69 -12.83 -29.07 -5.94
N SER A 70 -13.51 -29.28 -4.80
CA SER A 70 -14.59 -28.40 -4.37
C SER A 70 -14.06 -27.00 -4.06
N ASN A 71 -12.94 -26.89 -3.34
CA ASN A 71 -12.33 -25.60 -3.01
C ASN A 71 -11.87 -24.85 -4.26
N GLN A 72 -11.33 -25.56 -5.25
CA GLN A 72 -10.94 -24.97 -6.52
C GLN A 72 -12.15 -24.42 -7.30
N LYS A 73 -13.30 -25.10 -7.27
CA LYS A 73 -14.55 -24.60 -7.86
C LYS A 73 -15.02 -23.33 -7.17
N VAL A 74 -15.06 -23.33 -5.83
CA VAL A 74 -15.44 -22.16 -5.03
C VAL A 74 -14.51 -20.98 -5.32
N PHE A 75 -13.20 -21.22 -5.40
CA PHE A 75 -12.23 -20.18 -5.73
C PHE A 75 -12.47 -19.58 -7.13
N LEU A 76 -12.74 -20.43 -8.13
CA LEU A 76 -13.06 -19.98 -9.49
C LEU A 76 -14.36 -19.16 -9.55
N GLU A 77 -15.38 -19.52 -8.76
CA GLU A 77 -16.62 -18.75 -8.68
C GLU A 77 -16.40 -17.39 -8.02
N LEU A 78 -15.68 -17.35 -6.90
CA LEU A 78 -15.29 -16.11 -6.23
C LEU A 78 -14.45 -15.21 -7.14
N GLN A 79 -13.53 -15.78 -7.92
CA GLN A 79 -12.74 -15.04 -8.89
C GLN A 79 -13.62 -14.43 -10.00
N LYS A 80 -14.58 -15.19 -10.53
CA LYS A 80 -15.53 -14.68 -11.53
C LYS A 80 -16.41 -13.56 -10.98
N GLU A 81 -16.80 -13.62 -9.70
CA GLU A 81 -17.54 -12.54 -9.05
C GLU A 81 -16.67 -11.30 -8.81
N ALA A 82 -15.42 -11.49 -8.38
CA ALA A 82 -14.46 -10.41 -8.22
C ALA A 82 -14.22 -9.69 -9.56
N ASP A 83 -14.02 -10.44 -10.64
CA ASP A 83 -13.83 -9.89 -12.00
C ASP A 83 -15.08 -9.17 -12.54
N LYS A 84 -16.28 -9.49 -12.03
CA LYS A 84 -17.50 -8.72 -12.34
C LYS A 84 -17.56 -7.40 -11.57
N LYS A 85 -17.06 -7.36 -10.33
CA LYS A 85 -17.09 -6.18 -9.44
C LYS A 85 -15.96 -5.19 -9.71
N ILE A 86 -14.80 -5.67 -10.16
CA ILE A 86 -13.68 -4.78 -10.55
C ILE A 86 -14.08 -4.03 -11.83
N PRO A 87 -13.95 -2.69 -11.89
CA PRO A 87 -14.27 -1.93 -13.08
C PRO A 87 -13.49 -2.46 -14.28
N ARG A 88 -14.20 -3.11 -15.22
CA ARG A 88 -13.61 -3.68 -16.44
C ARG A 88 -12.77 -2.61 -17.14
N LYS A 89 -11.67 -3.00 -17.80
CA LYS A 89 -10.84 -2.12 -18.66
C LYS A 89 -11.66 -1.18 -19.58
N LYS A 90 -12.86 -1.58 -20.00
CA LYS A 90 -13.82 -0.74 -20.77
C LYS A 90 -14.32 0.49 -19.99
N SER A 91 -14.70 0.34 -18.72
CA SER A 91 -15.12 1.48 -17.88
C SER A 91 -14.01 2.51 -17.66
N MET A 92 -12.76 2.05 -17.57
CA MET A 92 -11.58 2.92 -17.51
C MET A 92 -11.32 3.66 -18.84
N ALA A 93 -11.71 3.08 -19.97
CA ALA A 93 -11.58 3.72 -21.28
C ALA A 93 -12.52 4.92 -21.43
N ASP A 94 -13.72 4.85 -20.85
CA ASP A 94 -14.71 5.94 -20.89
C ASP A 94 -14.35 7.09 -19.92
N ILE A 95 -13.71 6.77 -18.78
CA ILE A 95 -13.29 7.77 -17.79
C ILE A 95 -12.04 8.53 -18.24
N ARG A 96 -11.12 7.86 -18.94
CA ARG A 96 -9.84 8.44 -19.39
C ARG A 96 -9.96 9.74 -20.21
N PRO A 97 -10.85 9.89 -21.21
CA PRO A 97 -10.98 11.14 -21.95
C PRO A 97 -11.50 12.29 -21.07
N ILE A 98 -12.46 12.01 -20.17
CA ILE A 98 -13.02 13.00 -19.24
C ILE A 98 -11.93 13.48 -18.29
N TYR A 99 -11.18 12.55 -17.69
CA TYR A 99 -10.04 12.87 -16.82
C TYR A 99 -8.99 13.73 -17.55
N ASN A 100 -8.61 13.35 -18.77
CA ASN A 100 -7.62 14.09 -19.55
C ASN A 100 -8.11 15.50 -19.91
N CYS A 101 -9.39 15.67 -20.20
CA CYS A 101 -9.99 16.97 -20.48
C CYS A 101 -9.90 17.89 -19.25
N ILE A 102 -10.36 17.39 -18.09
CA ILE A 102 -10.29 18.12 -16.81
C ILE A 102 -8.84 18.48 -16.47
N HIS A 103 -7.92 17.53 -16.61
CA HIS A 103 -6.51 17.76 -16.31
C HIS A 103 -5.90 18.87 -17.17
N LYS A 104 -6.19 18.90 -18.49
CA LYS A 104 -5.73 19.98 -19.38
C LYS A 104 -6.30 21.34 -18.97
N HIS A 105 -7.59 21.40 -18.62
CA HIS A 105 -8.21 22.65 -18.17
C HIS A 105 -7.61 23.15 -16.86
N LEU A 106 -7.31 22.26 -15.91
CA LEU A 106 -6.62 22.63 -14.67
C LEU A 106 -5.23 23.20 -14.95
N GLN A 107 -4.43 22.54 -15.79
CA GLN A 107 -3.12 23.05 -16.20
C GLN A 107 -3.19 24.43 -16.85
N GLN A 108 -4.17 24.65 -17.73
CA GLN A 108 -4.37 25.97 -18.34
C GLN A 108 -4.77 27.02 -17.30
N THR A 109 -5.63 26.65 -16.34
CA THR A 109 -6.08 27.54 -15.27
C THR A 109 -4.91 27.98 -14.40
N ASP A 110 -3.98 27.10 -14.07
CA ASP A 110 -2.78 27.44 -13.29
C ASP A 110 -1.92 28.48 -14.01
N VAL A 111 -1.69 28.30 -15.32
CA VAL A 111 -0.95 29.27 -16.15
C VAL A 111 -1.67 30.62 -16.20
N PHE A 112 -3.00 30.61 -16.33
CA PHE A 112 -3.79 31.84 -16.30
C PHE A 112 -3.69 32.55 -14.95
N GLN A 113 -3.82 31.82 -13.84
CA GLN A 113 -3.69 32.39 -12.50
C GLN A 113 -2.31 33.02 -12.28
N GLU A 114 -1.23 32.37 -12.73
CA GLU A 114 0.12 32.91 -12.60
C GLU A 114 0.29 34.21 -13.41
N LYS A 115 -0.24 34.25 -14.64
CA LYS A 115 -0.24 35.46 -15.47
C LYS A 115 -1.03 36.59 -14.82
N THR A 116 -2.22 36.30 -14.28
CA THR A 116 -3.06 37.30 -13.60
C THR A 116 -2.38 37.83 -12.35
N LYS A 117 -1.70 36.99 -11.54
CA LYS A 117 -0.89 37.44 -10.40
C LYS A 117 0.20 38.42 -10.83
N LYS A 118 0.93 38.11 -11.92
CA LYS A 118 1.97 39.00 -12.47
C LYS A 118 1.40 40.33 -12.95
N MET A 119 0.24 40.32 -13.62
CA MET A 119 -0.46 41.53 -14.04
C MET A 119 -0.87 42.38 -12.83
N LEU A 120 -1.50 41.78 -11.82
CA LEU A 120 -1.92 42.48 -10.61
C LEU A 120 -0.73 43.14 -9.87
N CYS A 121 0.43 42.47 -9.82
CA CYS A 121 1.63 43.09 -9.26
C CYS A 121 2.08 44.33 -10.04
N LYS A 122 1.97 44.33 -11.38
CA LYS A 122 2.32 45.51 -12.21
C LYS A 122 1.38 46.67 -11.94
N GLU A 123 0.07 46.42 -12.00
CA GLU A 123 -0.95 47.44 -11.71
C GLU A 123 -0.79 48.03 -10.31
N ARG A 124 -0.49 47.18 -9.32
CA ARG A 124 -0.19 47.63 -7.96
C ARG A 124 1.00 48.58 -7.90
N LEU A 125 2.10 48.27 -8.60
CA LEU A 125 3.28 49.13 -8.65
C LEU A 125 2.97 50.49 -9.32
N GLU A 126 2.16 50.50 -10.38
CA GLU A 126 1.72 51.74 -11.02
C GLU A 126 0.88 52.60 -10.06
N LEU A 127 -0.03 51.98 -9.31
CA LEU A 127 -0.81 52.66 -8.27
C LEU A 127 0.08 53.20 -7.15
N GLU A 128 1.10 52.45 -6.71
CA GLU A 128 2.06 52.92 -5.70
C GLU A 128 2.85 54.13 -6.23
N ILE A 129 3.30 54.11 -7.48
CA ILE A 129 3.95 55.27 -8.13
C ILE A 129 3.01 56.47 -8.19
N LEU A 130 1.76 56.29 -8.63
CA LEU A 130 0.77 57.38 -8.65
C LEU A 130 0.52 57.93 -7.25
N SER A 131 0.39 57.07 -6.24
CA SER A 131 0.21 57.48 -4.84
C SER A 131 1.40 58.31 -4.34
N SER A 132 2.63 57.93 -4.72
CA SER A 132 3.84 58.65 -4.35
C SER A 132 3.89 60.05 -4.98
N ARG A 133 3.45 60.17 -6.25
CA ARG A 133 3.35 61.45 -6.96
C ARG A 133 2.30 62.35 -6.33
N ILE A 134 1.12 61.81 -6.02
CA ILE A 134 0.05 62.54 -5.32
C ILE A 134 0.54 63.01 -3.96
N ASN A 135 1.23 62.16 -3.19
CA ASN A 135 1.81 62.54 -1.91
C ASN A 135 2.86 63.65 -2.04
N CYS A 136 3.70 63.61 -3.08
CA CYS A 136 4.65 64.69 -3.37
C CYS A 136 3.94 66.01 -3.68
N ILE A 137 2.93 65.97 -4.55
CA ILE A 137 2.10 67.13 -4.89
C ILE A 137 1.42 67.69 -3.62
N ASN A 138 0.84 66.84 -2.78
CA ASN A 138 0.22 67.25 -1.53
C ASN A 138 1.22 67.91 -0.57
N LYS A 139 2.46 67.42 -0.49
CA LYS A 139 3.53 68.07 0.28
C LYS A 139 3.88 69.47 -0.28
N LEU A 140 3.88 69.64 -1.59
CA LEU A 140 4.14 70.93 -2.23
C LEU A 140 2.97 71.92 -2.09
N LEU A 141 1.73 71.42 -2.08
CA LEU A 141 0.51 72.22 -1.93
C LEU A 141 0.21 72.58 -0.47
N LYS A 142 0.81 71.90 0.52
CA LYS A 142 0.66 72.26 1.94
C LYS A 142 1.21 73.69 2.15
N PRO A 143 0.36 74.66 2.53
CA PRO A 143 0.74 76.07 2.60
C PRO A 143 1.69 76.38 3.77
N GLU A 144 1.85 75.46 4.72
CA GLU A 144 2.71 75.64 5.91
C GLU A 144 4.20 75.88 5.54
N ALA A 145 4.69 75.30 4.43
CA ALA A 145 6.05 75.53 3.95
C ALA A 145 6.17 76.73 2.97
N GLN A 146 5.04 77.19 2.42
CA GLN A 146 5.02 78.23 1.37
C GLN A 146 4.87 79.64 1.94
N THR A 147 4.39 79.80 3.17
CA THR A 147 4.29 81.09 3.86
C THR A 147 5.64 81.73 4.17
N GLU A 148 6.69 80.94 4.42
CA GLU A 148 8.04 81.48 4.65
C GLU A 148 8.73 81.90 3.35
N TRP A 149 8.66 81.07 2.31
CA TRP A 149 9.25 81.39 1.00
C TRP A 149 8.54 82.54 0.27
N ARG A 150 7.21 82.73 0.45
CA ARG A 150 6.51 83.91 -0.11
C ARG A 150 6.77 85.19 0.68
N ARG A 151 7.02 85.12 2.00
CA ARG A 151 7.36 86.30 2.82
C ARG A 151 8.70 86.93 2.44
N SER A 152 9.67 86.14 1.97
CA SER A 152 11.01 86.65 1.62
C SER A 152 11.08 87.37 0.26
N ARG A 153 10.07 87.22 -0.62
CA ARG A 153 10.02 87.86 -1.95
C ARG A 153 9.14 89.10 -2.05
N LEU A 154 8.45 89.50 -0.98
CA LEU A 154 7.78 90.81 -0.96
C LEU A 154 8.84 91.90 -0.81
N ARG A 155 8.94 92.76 -1.83
CA ARG A 155 9.87 93.88 -1.90
C ARG A 155 9.73 94.70 -0.61
N LYS A 156 10.79 94.80 0.19
CA LYS A 156 10.84 95.72 1.34
C LYS A 156 10.75 97.15 0.80
N VAL A 157 9.55 97.69 0.76
CA VAL A 157 9.32 99.11 0.46
C VAL A 157 9.76 99.87 1.71
N TYR A 158 10.95 100.46 1.66
CA TYR A 158 11.39 101.38 2.69
C TYR A 158 10.62 102.69 2.53
N TYR A 159 9.66 102.94 3.42
CA TYR A 159 8.98 104.22 3.49
C TYR A 159 9.87 105.22 4.26
N ARG A 160 10.29 106.30 3.60
CA ARG A 160 10.94 107.44 4.27
C ARG A 160 9.83 108.39 4.72
N PRO A 161 9.62 108.62 6.03
CA PRO A 161 8.63 109.60 6.46
C PRO A 161 9.10 110.99 6.03
N ILE A 162 8.35 111.58 5.10
CA ILE A 162 8.46 112.99 4.73
C ILE A 162 7.46 113.71 5.63
N ASN A 163 7.96 114.60 6.48
CA ASN A 163 7.25 115.49 7.41
C ASN A 163 7.11 114.97 8.86
N SER A 164 8.10 115.29 9.70
CA SER A 164 7.79 115.77 11.05
C SER A 164 8.14 117.25 11.10
N ALA A 165 7.14 118.09 10.82
CA ALA A 165 7.23 119.53 10.98
C ALA A 165 7.53 119.88 12.46
N ALA A 166 8.28 120.96 12.64
CA ALA A 166 8.65 121.58 13.90
C ALA A 166 7.47 121.81 14.85
N SER A 167 7.72 121.71 16.16
CA SER A 167 7.03 122.54 17.16
C SER A 167 7.69 122.49 18.54
N LYS A 168 8.28 123.65 18.90
CA LYS A 168 8.62 124.23 20.21
C LYS A 168 9.70 123.59 21.07
#